data_AF-A0ABD0S0B9-F1
#
_entry.id   AF-A0ABD0S0B9-F1
#
_cell.length_a   1.000
_cell.length_b   1.000
_cell.length_c   1.000
_cell.angle_alpha   90.00
_cell.angle_beta   90.00
_cell.angle_gamma   90.00
#
_symmetry.space_group_name_H-M   'P 1'
#
loop_
_entity.id
_entity.type
_entity.pdbx_description
1 polymer ?
#
loop_
_entity_poly.entity_id
_entity_poly.type
_entity_poly.pdbx_seq_one_letter_code
_entity_poly.pdbx_strand_id
1 'polypeptide(L)'
;MFYGSSSASMSLPSKNRLKRQSRTFTQVLYRTLSYRDRRSVTDLPEQVRDDPAELSTQSSAPGVLKIFGDEISAGANYKSVLATPRSSAQELIKEALERYSLNKASACSYVLCDVIGRFEGPDRRWRTECLRALGNNEKPLLLQDLWKPKEGYSRRFELRRRAEVEELAAKEKDTVTA
;
A
#
# COMPACT_ATOMS: atom_id res chain seq x y z
N MET A 1 15.82 52.95 46.04
CA MET A 1 15.56 51.71 45.28
C MET A 1 14.91 52.08 43.95
N PHE A 2 15.52 51.66 42.83
CA PHE A 2 15.08 51.67 41.40
C PHE A 2 14.77 53.01 40.71
N TYR A 3 15.01 53.21 39.41
CA TYR A 3 16.18 53.05 38.51
C TYR A 3 15.87 53.99 37.32
N GLY A 4 16.86 54.68 36.76
CA GLY A 4 16.65 55.49 35.56
C GLY A 4 17.97 55.78 34.85
N SER A 5 18.42 54.85 34.01
CA SER A 5 19.55 55.06 33.10
C SER A 5 19.05 55.40 31.70
N SER A 6 19.57 56.48 31.12
CA SER A 6 19.48 56.78 29.69
C SER A 6 20.68 57.61 29.24
N SER A 7 21.54 57.00 28.43
CA SER A 7 22.30 57.57 27.30
C SER A 7 23.24 56.45 26.79
N ALA A 8 22.94 55.84 25.65
CA ALA A 8 23.27 56.27 24.28
C ALA A 8 24.78 56.15 23.94
N SER A 9 25.16 55.07 23.24
CA SER A 9 25.93 55.18 22.00
C SER A 9 25.86 53.86 21.22
N MET A 10 25.45 53.97 19.96
CA MET A 10 25.30 52.89 18.99
C MET A 10 26.63 52.71 18.25
N SER A 11 27.09 51.46 18.09
CA SER A 11 28.09 51.11 17.08
C SER A 11 27.59 49.91 16.25
N LEU A 12 27.70 50.02 14.93
CA LEU A 12 27.24 49.04 13.94
C LEU A 12 28.28 47.93 13.76
N PRO A 13 27.89 46.63 13.77
CA PRO A 13 28.81 45.57 13.35
C PRO A 13 28.96 45.57 11.81
N SER A 14 30.21 45.60 11.36
CA SER A 14 30.62 45.60 9.96
C SER A 14 30.13 44.38 9.17
N LYS A 15 29.70 44.61 7.93
CA LYS A 15 29.35 43.56 6.96
C LYS A 15 30.59 42.80 6.47
N ASN A 16 30.94 41.71 7.15
CA ASN A 16 31.88 40.74 6.58
C ASN A 16 31.13 39.80 5.64
N ARG A 17 31.27 40.03 4.32
CA ARG A 17 30.88 39.11 3.25
C ARG A 17 31.75 37.85 3.33
N LEU A 18 31.33 36.89 4.15
CA LEU A 18 31.86 35.53 4.09
C LEU A 18 31.29 34.86 2.82
N LYS A 19 32.04 34.95 1.71
CA LYS A 19 31.89 34.05 0.56
C LYS A 19 32.29 32.64 1.03
N ARG A 20 31.33 31.90 1.60
CA ARG A 20 31.52 30.47 1.85
C ARG A 20 31.12 29.71 0.58
N GLN A 21 32.15 29.29 -0.13
CA GLN A 21 32.13 28.38 -1.28
C GLN A 21 31.16 27.21 -1.04
N SER A 22 30.06 27.15 -1.80
CA SER A 22 29.13 26.01 -1.79
C SER A 22 29.76 24.82 -2.52
N ARG A 23 30.52 24.00 -1.80
CA ARG A 23 30.97 22.70 -2.30
C ARG A 23 30.05 21.61 -1.71
N THR A 24 29.05 21.24 -2.53
CA THR A 24 28.54 19.87 -2.71
C THR A 24 28.30 19.04 -1.45
N PHE A 25 27.14 19.22 -0.81
CA PHE A 25 26.58 18.29 0.18
C PHE A 25 25.44 17.45 -0.43
N THR A 26 25.70 16.80 -1.58
CA THR A 26 24.62 16.14 -2.36
C THR A 26 24.91 14.68 -2.71
N GLN A 27 26.00 14.07 -2.23
CA GLN A 27 26.33 12.68 -2.58
C GLN A 27 25.90 11.62 -1.56
N VAL A 28 25.46 11.99 -0.36
CA VAL A 28 25.07 10.99 0.67
C VAL A 28 23.57 10.65 0.61
N LEU A 29 22.73 11.51 0.01
CA LEU A 29 21.28 11.27 -0.08
C LEU A 29 20.86 10.38 -1.26
N TYR A 30 21.74 10.12 -2.23
CA TYR A 30 21.42 9.22 -3.33
C TYR A 30 21.52 7.73 -2.96
N ARG A 31 22.15 7.38 -1.82
CA ARG A 31 22.31 5.99 -1.40
C ARG A 31 21.16 5.45 -0.54
N THR A 32 20.29 6.32 -0.04
CA THR A 32 19.16 5.92 0.85
C THR A 32 17.79 6.00 0.18
N LEU A 33 17.71 6.49 -1.07
CA LEU A 33 16.45 6.54 -1.83
C LEU A 33 16.43 5.60 -3.06
N SER A 34 17.45 4.75 -3.23
CA SER A 34 17.34 3.63 -4.16
C SER A 34 16.49 2.52 -3.54
N TYR A 35 15.17 2.72 -3.54
CA TYR A 35 14.11 1.73 -3.23
C TYR A 35 14.09 0.54 -4.22
N ARG A 36 15.20 0.24 -4.90
CA ARG A 36 15.28 -0.76 -5.95
C ARG A 36 16.17 -1.95 -5.65
N ASP A 37 16.70 -2.06 -4.44
CA ASP A 37 17.44 -3.25 -4.03
C ASP A 37 16.73 -3.96 -2.88
N ARG A 38 15.63 -4.62 -3.22
CA ARG A 38 15.07 -5.69 -2.40
C ARG A 38 15.07 -6.94 -3.27
N ARG A 39 15.89 -7.90 -2.84
CA ARG A 39 15.96 -9.34 -3.22
C ARG A 39 17.11 -9.68 -4.18
N SER A 40 18.34 -9.68 -3.67
CA SER A 40 19.27 -10.76 -3.98
C SER A 40 18.76 -12.01 -3.26
N VAL A 41 18.28 -12.97 -4.05
CA VAL A 41 17.73 -14.25 -3.61
C VAL A 41 18.89 -15.20 -3.33
N THR A 42 19.44 -15.19 -2.10
CA THR A 42 20.29 -16.31 -1.64
C THR A 42 20.48 -16.46 -0.13
N ASP A 43 19.96 -15.56 0.71
CA ASP A 43 20.00 -15.79 2.16
C ASP A 43 18.57 -16.02 2.68
N LEU A 44 18.35 -17.23 3.18
CA LEU A 44 17.18 -17.58 3.99
C LEU A 44 17.04 -16.51 5.08
N PRO A 45 15.85 -15.90 5.30
CA PRO A 45 15.69 -15.05 6.46
C PRO A 45 15.61 -15.99 7.65
N GLU A 46 16.75 -16.16 8.32
CA GLU A 46 16.76 -16.30 9.77
C GLU A 46 15.76 -15.28 10.29
N GLN A 47 14.76 -15.76 11.01
CA GLN A 47 13.67 -14.96 11.53
C GLN A 47 14.27 -13.94 12.51
N VAL A 48 14.72 -12.79 11.99
CA VAL A 48 15.23 -11.68 12.79
C VAL A 48 14.07 -11.30 13.69
N ARG A 49 14.12 -11.78 14.93
CA ARG A 49 13.15 -11.41 15.95
C ARG A 49 13.37 -9.93 16.18
N ASP A 50 12.41 -9.14 15.75
CA ASP A 50 12.35 -7.72 16.04
C ASP A 50 12.60 -7.51 17.54
N ASP A 51 13.50 -6.60 17.89
CA ASP A 51 13.75 -6.23 19.29
C ASP A 51 12.43 -5.76 19.90
N PRO A 52 11.94 -6.38 21.00
CA PRO A 52 10.68 -5.99 21.63
C PRO A 52 10.65 -4.52 22.08
N ALA A 53 11.80 -3.86 22.24
CA ALA A 53 11.89 -2.44 22.56
C ALA A 53 11.73 -1.52 21.32
N GLU A 54 11.96 -2.04 20.11
CA GLU A 54 11.91 -1.28 18.86
C GLU A 54 10.51 -1.34 18.23
N LEU A 55 9.77 -0.23 18.33
CA LEU A 55 8.38 -0.16 17.84
C LEU A 55 8.27 0.21 16.34
N SER A 56 9.36 0.69 15.72
CA SER A 56 9.38 1.16 14.32
C SER A 56 9.98 0.13 13.36
N THR A 57 9.65 -1.14 13.55
CA THR A 57 10.16 -2.23 12.72
C THR A 57 9.55 -2.23 11.32
N GLN A 58 10.26 -2.80 10.35
CA GLN A 58 9.73 -2.91 8.98
C GLN A 58 8.46 -3.77 8.92
N SER A 59 8.27 -4.68 9.88
CA SER A 59 7.08 -5.53 10.05
C SER A 59 5.84 -4.76 10.51
N SER A 60 5.98 -3.50 10.95
CA SER A 60 4.87 -2.60 11.30
C SER A 60 4.66 -1.47 10.28
N ALA A 61 5.51 -1.39 9.25
CA ALA A 61 5.47 -0.30 8.27
C ALA A 61 4.16 -0.30 7.47
N PRO A 62 3.52 0.87 7.31
CA PRO A 62 2.33 0.99 6.47
C PRO A 62 2.69 0.80 4.99
N GLY A 63 1.73 0.29 4.22
CA GLY A 63 1.80 0.11 2.78
C GLY A 63 0.57 0.68 2.08
N VAL A 64 0.59 0.65 0.73
CA VAL A 64 -0.52 1.07 -0.11
C VAL A 64 -0.99 -0.13 -0.94
N LEU A 65 -2.29 -0.41 -0.90
CA LEU A 65 -2.94 -1.42 -1.72
C LEU A 65 -3.75 -0.76 -2.84
N LYS A 66 -3.63 -1.27 -4.06
CA LYS A 66 -4.49 -0.90 -5.18
C LYS A 66 -5.69 -1.84 -5.20
N ILE A 67 -6.87 -1.31 -4.85
CA ILE A 67 -8.12 -2.07 -4.82
C ILE A 67 -8.94 -1.69 -6.05
N PHE A 68 -9.08 -2.64 -6.98
CA PHE A 68 -9.82 -2.49 -8.23
C PHE A 68 -11.33 -2.63 -7.98
N GLY A 69 -12.13 -1.86 -8.71
CA GLY A 69 -13.57 -1.73 -8.48
C GLY A 69 -14.41 -1.84 -9.76
N ASP A 70 -13.85 -2.43 -10.82
CA ASP A 70 -14.48 -2.56 -12.14
C ASP A 70 -15.93 -3.12 -12.04
N GLU A 71 -16.16 -4.07 -11.13
CA GLU A 71 -17.47 -4.75 -10.92
C GLU A 71 -18.47 -3.95 -10.08
N ILE A 72 -18.01 -2.98 -9.30
CA ILE A 72 -18.88 -2.19 -8.39
C ILE A 72 -19.16 -0.78 -8.91
N SER A 73 -18.29 -0.27 -9.77
CA SER A 73 -18.40 1.02 -10.42
C SER A 73 -17.84 0.88 -11.83
N ALA A 74 -18.73 0.77 -12.82
CA ALA A 74 -18.35 0.50 -14.20
C ALA A 74 -17.36 1.55 -14.73
N GLY A 75 -16.25 1.09 -15.31
CA GLY A 75 -15.20 1.96 -15.83
C GLY A 75 -14.33 2.63 -14.76
N ALA A 76 -14.54 2.33 -13.47
CA ALA A 76 -13.65 2.79 -12.42
C ALA A 76 -12.35 1.98 -12.46
N ASN A 77 -11.22 2.69 -12.43
CA ASN A 77 -9.92 2.07 -12.16
C ASN A 77 -9.81 1.66 -10.68
N TYR A 78 -8.58 1.40 -10.21
CA TYR A 78 -8.34 1.17 -8.79
C TYR A 78 -8.42 2.45 -7.93
N LYS A 79 -8.70 2.24 -6.64
CA LYS A 79 -8.47 3.22 -5.58
C LYS A 79 -7.34 2.74 -4.68
N SER A 80 -6.45 3.65 -4.31
CA SER A 80 -5.36 3.37 -3.37
C SER A 80 -5.87 3.44 -1.94
N VAL A 81 -5.65 2.38 -1.17
CA VAL A 81 -6.02 2.29 0.24
C VAL A 81 -4.75 2.12 1.07
N LEU A 82 -4.64 2.87 2.16
CA LEU A 82 -3.55 2.69 3.12
C LEU A 82 -3.83 1.45 3.95
N ALA A 83 -2.82 0.63 4.15
CA ALA A 83 -2.94 -0.58 4.94
C ALA A 83 -1.74 -0.70 5.87
N THR A 84 -1.95 -1.35 7.00
CA THR A 84 -0.86 -1.84 7.85
C THR A 84 -0.86 -3.37 7.81
N PRO A 85 0.22 -4.03 8.26
CA PRO A 85 0.26 -5.48 8.39
C PRO A 85 -0.84 -6.05 9.31
N ARG A 86 -1.47 -5.21 10.13
CA ARG A 86 -2.58 -5.57 11.03
C ARG A 86 -3.96 -5.29 10.45
N SER A 87 -4.06 -4.48 9.39
CA SER A 87 -5.33 -4.13 8.75
C SER A 87 -6.02 -5.38 8.20
N SER A 88 -7.27 -5.58 8.61
CA SER A 88 -8.12 -6.67 8.16
C SER A 88 -8.73 -6.39 6.78
N ALA A 89 -9.11 -7.46 6.06
CA ALA A 89 -9.85 -7.32 4.81
C ALA A 89 -11.14 -6.50 5.00
N GLN A 90 -11.86 -6.70 6.12
CA GLN A 90 -13.10 -5.97 6.40
C GLN A 90 -12.90 -4.45 6.59
N GLU A 91 -11.81 -4.05 7.24
CA GLU A 91 -11.46 -2.62 7.38
C GLU A 91 -11.12 -2.00 6.03
N LEU A 92 -10.33 -2.71 5.21
CA LEU A 92 -9.95 -2.24 3.88
C LEU A 92 -11.14 -2.14 2.92
N ILE A 93 -12.13 -3.04 3.04
CA ILE A 93 -13.39 -2.95 2.30
C ILE A 93 -14.13 -1.65 2.64
N LYS A 94 -14.26 -1.31 3.93
CA LYS A 94 -14.93 -0.07 4.36
C LYS A 94 -14.22 1.17 3.79
N GLU A 95 -12.89 1.19 3.88
CA GLU A 95 -12.06 2.26 3.33
C GLU A 95 -12.13 2.38 1.81
N ALA A 96 -12.20 1.24 1.11
CA ALA A 96 -12.35 1.22 -0.34
C ALA A 96 -13.73 1.75 -0.75
N LEU A 97 -14.81 1.29 -0.09
CA LEU A 97 -16.18 1.75 -0.35
C LEU A 97 -16.29 3.27 -0.21
N GLU A 98 -15.72 3.84 0.85
CA GLU A 98 -15.70 5.30 1.05
C GLU A 98 -14.98 6.03 -0.10
N ARG A 99 -13.85 5.49 -0.59
CA ARG A 99 -13.11 6.05 -1.73
C ARG A 99 -13.80 5.86 -3.09
N TYR A 100 -14.69 4.89 -3.20
CA TYR A 100 -15.60 4.72 -4.35
C TYR A 100 -16.92 5.49 -4.18
N SER A 101 -17.06 6.30 -3.13
CA SER A 101 -18.29 7.04 -2.82
C SER A 101 -19.52 6.14 -2.63
N LEU A 102 -19.29 4.94 -2.09
CA LEU A 102 -20.32 3.96 -1.73
C LEU A 102 -20.55 3.93 -0.22
N ASN A 103 -21.71 3.41 0.19
CA ASN A 103 -22.08 3.36 1.61
C ASN A 103 -21.22 2.34 2.39
N LYS A 104 -20.35 2.81 3.29
CA LYS A 104 -19.53 1.96 4.17
C LYS A 104 -20.33 1.03 5.10
N ALA A 105 -21.58 1.36 5.42
CA ALA A 105 -22.46 0.49 6.21
C ALA A 105 -22.81 -0.81 5.47
N SER A 106 -22.73 -0.80 4.14
CA SER A 106 -22.99 -1.98 3.30
C SER A 106 -21.80 -2.94 3.16
N ALA A 107 -20.68 -2.71 3.87
CA ALA A 107 -19.44 -3.48 3.75
C ALA A 107 -19.62 -5.01 3.87
N CYS A 108 -20.59 -5.50 4.64
CA CYS A 108 -20.89 -6.93 4.75
C CYS A 108 -21.36 -7.58 3.43
N SER A 109 -21.93 -6.78 2.53
CA SER A 109 -22.39 -7.21 1.19
C SER A 109 -21.25 -7.30 0.17
N TYR A 110 -20.05 -6.88 0.55
CA TYR A 110 -18.86 -6.90 -0.29
C TYR A 110 -17.84 -7.87 0.26
N VAL A 111 -16.91 -8.23 -0.60
CA VAL A 111 -15.76 -9.08 -0.28
C VAL A 111 -14.56 -8.59 -1.07
N LEU A 112 -13.38 -8.66 -0.44
CA LEU A 112 -12.12 -8.43 -1.12
C LEU A 112 -11.68 -9.75 -1.75
N CYS A 113 -11.34 -9.74 -3.02
CA CYS A 113 -10.90 -10.90 -3.78
C CYS A 113 -9.42 -10.75 -4.14
N ASP A 114 -8.66 -11.83 -3.93
CA ASP A 114 -7.32 -12.01 -4.47
C ASP A 114 -7.44 -12.62 -5.87
N VAL A 115 -7.21 -11.83 -6.91
CA VAL A 115 -7.52 -12.20 -8.30
C VAL A 115 -6.24 -12.40 -9.08
N ILE A 116 -6.16 -13.53 -9.78
CA ILE A 116 -5.07 -13.91 -10.67
C ILE A 116 -5.58 -13.86 -12.09
N GLY A 117 -4.77 -13.29 -12.97
CA GLY A 117 -5.11 -13.12 -14.37
C GLY A 117 -3.90 -12.82 -15.21
N ARG A 118 -4.15 -12.46 -16.46
CA ARG A 118 -3.14 -12.06 -17.43
C ARG A 118 -3.68 -10.95 -18.31
N PHE A 119 -2.75 -10.23 -18.94
CA PHE A 119 -3.10 -9.26 -19.96
C PHE A 119 -3.05 -9.95 -21.33
N GLU A 120 -4.15 -9.90 -22.07
CA GLU A 120 -4.28 -10.53 -23.39
C GLU A 120 -4.50 -9.49 -24.50
N GLY A 121 -4.11 -9.88 -25.72
CA GLY A 121 -4.30 -9.08 -26.93
C GLY A 121 -3.37 -7.86 -27.04
N PRO A 122 -3.43 -7.15 -28.19
CA PRO A 122 -2.63 -5.94 -28.43
C PRO A 122 -2.96 -4.81 -27.45
N ASP A 123 -4.22 -4.75 -27.00
CA ASP A 123 -4.73 -3.71 -26.09
C ASP A 123 -4.43 -3.99 -24.61
N ARG A 124 -3.74 -5.10 -24.28
CA ARG A 124 -3.46 -5.54 -22.91
C ARG A 124 -4.72 -5.53 -22.04
N ARG A 125 -5.78 -6.18 -22.51
CA ARG A 125 -7.03 -6.31 -21.75
C ARG A 125 -6.81 -7.28 -20.60
N TRP A 126 -7.26 -6.92 -19.40
CA TRP A 126 -7.22 -7.83 -18.26
C TRP A 126 -8.19 -9.00 -18.47
N ARG A 127 -7.69 -10.23 -18.31
CA ARG A 127 -8.48 -11.45 -18.22
C ARG A 127 -8.24 -12.11 -16.88
N THR A 128 -9.33 -12.29 -16.13
CA THR A 128 -9.32 -13.07 -14.88
C THR A 128 -9.27 -14.56 -15.19
N GLU A 129 -8.37 -15.27 -14.51
CA GLU A 129 -8.18 -16.72 -14.65
C GLU A 129 -8.71 -17.46 -13.42
N CYS A 130 -8.45 -16.92 -12.22
CA CYS A 130 -9.08 -17.40 -10.99
C CYS A 130 -9.12 -16.30 -9.93
N LEU A 131 -9.94 -16.51 -8.90
CA LEU A 131 -10.02 -15.62 -7.76
C LEU A 131 -10.21 -16.39 -6.46
N ARG A 132 -9.80 -15.77 -5.35
CA ARG A 132 -10.07 -16.27 -4.00
C ARG A 132 -10.69 -15.15 -3.16
N ALA A 133 -11.86 -15.41 -2.59
CA ALA A 133 -12.45 -14.51 -1.60
C ALA A 133 -11.61 -14.51 -0.31
N LEU A 134 -11.23 -13.33 0.20
CA LEU A 134 -10.57 -13.21 1.49
C LEU A 134 -11.58 -13.25 2.63
N GLY A 135 -11.24 -13.97 3.69
CA GLY A 135 -11.94 -13.91 4.97
C GLY A 135 -11.77 -12.55 5.64
N ASN A 136 -12.78 -12.15 6.42
CA ASN A 136 -12.88 -10.80 7.00
C ASN A 136 -11.64 -10.38 7.80
N ASN A 137 -10.98 -11.32 8.49
CA ASN A 137 -9.85 -11.07 9.38
C ASN A 137 -8.46 -11.30 8.73
N GLU A 138 -8.42 -11.76 7.47
CA GLU A 138 -7.16 -11.90 6.72
C GLU A 138 -6.46 -10.54 6.61
N LYS A 139 -5.14 -10.57 6.35
CA LYS A 139 -4.26 -9.39 6.31
C LYS A 139 -3.77 -9.15 4.89
N PRO A 140 -4.48 -8.36 4.05
CA PRO A 140 -4.19 -8.28 2.62
C PRO A 140 -2.81 -7.69 2.31
N LEU A 141 -2.29 -6.78 3.15
CA LEU A 141 -0.94 -6.26 2.99
C LEU A 141 0.12 -7.35 3.19
N LEU A 142 0.00 -8.16 4.25
CA LEU A 142 0.89 -9.30 4.47
C LEU A 142 0.79 -10.33 3.34
N LEU A 143 -0.42 -10.63 2.89
CA LEU A 143 -0.64 -11.52 1.74
C LEU A 143 0.00 -10.99 0.46
N GLN A 144 0.02 -9.67 0.25
CA GLN A 144 0.70 -9.05 -0.89
C GLN A 144 2.21 -9.32 -0.85
N ASP A 145 2.82 -9.25 0.33
CA ASP A 145 4.27 -9.34 0.48
C ASP A 145 4.79 -10.77 0.44
N LEU A 146 4.03 -11.69 1.05
CA LEU A 146 4.43 -13.09 1.28
C LEU A 146 4.10 -14.03 0.12
N TRP A 147 3.19 -13.65 -0.79
CA TRP A 147 2.77 -14.52 -1.88
C TRP A 147 2.76 -13.81 -3.22
N LYS A 148 3.25 -14.49 -4.27
CA LYS A 148 3.32 -13.99 -5.65
C LYS A 148 2.69 -15.01 -6.60
N PRO A 149 2.03 -14.54 -7.67
CA PRO A 149 1.50 -15.42 -8.71
C PRO A 149 2.62 -16.19 -9.42
N LYS A 150 2.26 -17.28 -10.09
CA LYS A 150 3.17 -18.00 -11.00
C LYS A 150 3.65 -17.08 -12.12
N GLU A 151 4.82 -17.39 -12.68
CA GLU A 151 5.36 -16.66 -13.82
C GLU A 151 4.36 -16.61 -14.99
N GLY A 152 4.29 -15.47 -15.69
CA GLY A 152 3.31 -15.22 -16.75
C GLY A 152 1.95 -14.75 -16.25
N TYR A 153 1.67 -14.84 -14.95
CA TYR A 153 0.44 -14.33 -14.34
C TYR A 153 0.68 -13.04 -13.57
N SER A 154 -0.36 -12.23 -13.51
CA SER A 154 -0.45 -11.01 -12.72
C SER A 154 -1.50 -11.19 -11.62
N ARG A 155 -1.36 -10.40 -10.55
CA ARG A 155 -2.23 -10.45 -9.37
C ARG A 155 -2.77 -9.06 -9.06
N ARG A 156 -4.05 -8.94 -8.73
CA ARG A 156 -4.66 -7.70 -8.23
C ARG A 156 -5.72 -7.99 -7.17
N PHE A 157 -5.93 -7.04 -6.25
CA PHE A 157 -7.05 -7.10 -5.32
C PHE A 157 -8.28 -6.43 -5.94
N GLU A 158 -9.40 -7.12 -5.95
CA GLU A 158 -10.67 -6.61 -6.46
C GLU A 158 -11.70 -6.53 -5.35
N LEU A 159 -12.49 -5.46 -5.34
CA LEU A 159 -13.67 -5.33 -4.50
C LEU A 159 -14.88 -5.81 -5.30
N ARG A 160 -15.54 -6.87 -4.83
CA ARG A 160 -16.70 -7.48 -5.49
C ARG A 160 -17.88 -7.59 -4.54
N ARG A 161 -19.08 -7.78 -5.11
CA ARG A 161 -20.27 -8.11 -4.33
C ARG A 161 -20.19 -9.57 -3.91
N ARG A 162 -20.53 -9.84 -2.65
CA ARG A 162 -20.48 -11.19 -2.07
C ARG A 162 -21.37 -12.18 -2.84
N ALA A 163 -22.60 -11.76 -3.16
CA ALA A 163 -23.57 -12.57 -3.90
C ALA A 163 -23.04 -12.99 -5.29
N GLU A 164 -22.34 -12.10 -6.00
CA GLU A 164 -21.77 -12.39 -7.32
C GLU A 164 -20.66 -13.45 -7.22
N VAL A 165 -19.79 -13.34 -6.21
CA VAL A 165 -18.71 -14.30 -5.98
C VAL A 165 -19.27 -15.68 -5.59
N GLU A 166 -20.32 -15.71 -4.77
CA GLU A 166 -21.02 -16.94 -4.40
C GLU A 166 -21.69 -17.61 -5.60
N GLU A 167 -22.30 -16.82 -6.49
CA GLU A 167 -22.90 -17.31 -7.74
C GLU A 167 -21.84 -17.89 -8.69
N LEU A 168 -20.70 -17.22 -8.85
CA LEU A 168 -19.57 -17.74 -9.65
C LEU A 168 -19.06 -19.07 -9.10
N ALA A 169 -18.91 -19.18 -7.78
CA ALA A 169 -18.47 -20.41 -7.12
C ALA A 169 -19.51 -21.55 -7.24
N ALA A 170 -20.81 -21.23 -7.29
CA ALA A 170 -21.85 -22.21 -7.55
C ALA A 170 -21.79 -22.73 -9.00
N LYS A 171 -21.68 -21.84 -9.98
CA LYS A 171 -21.56 -22.20 -11.40
C LYS A 171 -20.35 -23.08 -11.69
N GLU A 172 -19.21 -22.81 -11.04
CA GLU A 172 -18.00 -23.63 -11.20
C GLU A 172 -18.23 -25.08 -10.73
N LYS A 173 -18.93 -25.28 -9.61
CA LYS A 173 -19.27 -26.63 -9.11
C LYS A 173 -20.18 -27.40 -10.05
N ASP A 174 -21.14 -26.71 -10.67
CA ASP A 174 -22.06 -27.32 -11.61
C ASP A 174 -21.31 -27.82 -12.86
N THR A 175 -20.27 -27.11 -13.33
CA THR A 175 -19.47 -27.53 -14.50
C THR A 175 -18.58 -28.75 -14.27
N VAL A 176 -18.19 -29.04 -13.02
CA VAL A 176 -17.34 -30.20 -12.68
C VAL A 176 -18.17 -31.47 -12.49
N THR A 177 -19.46 -31.32 -12.21
CA THR A 177 -20.37 -32.44 -11.87
C THR A 177 -21.18 -32.93 -13.09
N ALA A 178 -21.03 -32.29 -14.25
CA ALA A 178 -21.68 -32.66 -15.52
C ALA A 178 -20.77 -33.54 -16.39
#